data_AF-A0A848LWK9-F1
#
_entry.id   AF-A0A848LWK9-F1
#
_cell.length_a   1.000
_cell.length_b   1.000
_cell.length_c   1.000
_cell.angle_alpha   90.00
_cell.angle_beta   90.00
_cell.angle_gamma   90.00
#
_symmetry.space_group_name_H-M   'P 1'
#
loop_
_entity.id
_entity.type
_entity.pdbx_description
1 polymer ?
#
loop_
_entity_poly.entity_id
_entity_poly.type
_entity_poly.pdbx_seq_one_letter_code
_entity_poly.pdbx_strand_id
1 'polypeptide(L)'
;MTADRKFHFRVLNLLGRLGEESTSEEDREYLDAAMSALDFISRTGQSHDFEAYRESVLHNAPPLVIATFDTHESAETWLRNHPHPPCGAHVLIAGEYHDVLCDSDLQRRYLPRGLTLEYYLREMLDAGLPEPVATFDTLAQARDWVDSQPEPPRQVVIVIAGEPHLVAYHDRVGVRSIYPLSRAAAPGSINSTVEPE
;
A
#
# COMPACT_ATOMS: atom_id res chain seq x y z
N MET A 1 -26.56 9.40 10.56
CA MET A 1 -25.79 9.26 9.30
C MET A 1 -24.32 9.49 9.63
N THR A 2 -23.47 8.48 9.44
CA THR A 2 -22.03 8.53 9.79
C THR A 2 -21.29 9.57 8.92
N ALA A 3 -20.13 10.06 9.39
CA ALA A 3 -19.33 11.06 8.68
C ALA A 3 -18.89 10.57 7.28
N ASP A 4 -18.47 9.31 7.21
CA ASP A 4 -18.13 8.59 5.97
C ASP A 4 -19.28 8.62 4.94
N ARG A 5 -20.49 8.24 5.37
CA ARG A 5 -21.68 8.29 4.50
C ARG A 5 -21.95 9.70 3.98
N LYS A 6 -21.73 10.75 4.78
CA LYS A 6 -21.89 12.14 4.33
C LYS A 6 -20.84 12.55 3.30
N PHE A 7 -19.59 12.10 3.44
CA PHE A 7 -18.53 12.37 2.48
C PHE A 7 -18.85 11.72 1.13
N HIS A 8 -19.18 10.43 1.13
CA HIS A 8 -19.57 9.68 -0.07
C HIS A 8 -20.71 10.36 -0.86
N PHE A 9 -21.81 10.73 -0.19
CA PHE A 9 -22.91 11.44 -0.86
C PHE A 9 -22.51 12.81 -1.43
N ARG A 10 -21.62 13.55 -0.76
CA ARG A 10 -21.15 14.85 -1.26
C ARG A 10 -20.31 14.70 -2.51
N VAL A 11 -19.44 13.69 -2.55
CA VAL A 11 -18.60 13.41 -3.72
C VAL A 11 -19.48 12.98 -4.89
N LEU A 12 -20.43 12.05 -4.69
CA LEU A 12 -21.36 11.64 -5.74
C LEU A 12 -22.18 12.82 -6.28
N ASN A 13 -22.71 13.69 -5.41
CA ASN A 13 -23.44 14.88 -5.86
C ASN A 13 -22.56 15.86 -6.66
N LEU A 14 -21.29 15.99 -6.30
CA LEU A 14 -20.34 16.80 -7.06
C LEU A 14 -20.09 16.20 -8.45
N LEU A 15 -19.81 14.90 -8.52
CA LEU A 15 -19.58 14.20 -9.78
C LEU A 15 -20.81 14.25 -10.70
N GLY A 16 -22.00 14.01 -10.14
CA GLY A 16 -23.25 14.10 -10.89
C GLY A 16 -23.50 15.50 -11.47
N ARG A 17 -23.26 16.55 -10.68
CA ARG A 17 -23.36 17.93 -11.17
C ARG A 17 -22.35 18.24 -12.28
N LEU A 18 -21.10 17.80 -12.12
CA LEU A 18 -20.09 17.96 -13.18
C LEU A 18 -20.49 17.22 -14.47
N GLY A 19 -21.16 16.08 -14.34
CA GLY A 19 -21.69 15.32 -15.47
C GLY A 19 -22.81 16.06 -16.19
N GLU A 20 -23.75 16.66 -15.44
CA GLU A 20 -24.84 17.48 -16.00
C GLU A 20 -24.32 18.74 -16.71
N GLU A 21 -23.26 19.35 -16.16
CA GLU A 21 -22.63 20.57 -16.70
C GLU A 21 -21.69 20.28 -17.88
N SER A 22 -21.24 19.04 -18.07
CA SER A 22 -20.29 18.69 -19.11
C SER A 22 -20.92 18.66 -20.51
N THR A 23 -20.24 19.28 -21.48
CA THR A 23 -20.61 19.23 -22.91
C THR A 23 -19.94 18.08 -23.65
N SER A 24 -18.90 17.47 -23.07
CA SER A 24 -18.20 16.30 -23.63
C SER A 24 -18.90 15.00 -23.23
N GLU A 25 -19.14 14.12 -24.20
CA GLU A 25 -19.70 12.78 -23.93
C GLU A 25 -18.70 11.88 -23.20
N GLU A 26 -17.43 11.97 -23.58
CA GLU A 26 -16.32 11.25 -22.96
C GLU A 26 -16.16 11.62 -21.47
N ASP A 27 -16.23 12.92 -21.14
CA ASP A 27 -16.12 13.35 -19.74
C ASP A 27 -17.29 12.84 -18.89
N ARG A 28 -18.50 12.78 -19.45
CA ARG A 28 -19.67 12.21 -18.76
C ARG A 28 -19.48 10.73 -18.49
N GLU A 29 -18.92 9.99 -19.44
CA GLU A 29 -18.62 8.56 -19.26
C GLU A 29 -17.59 8.34 -18.14
N TYR A 30 -16.52 9.14 -18.09
CA TYR A 30 -15.54 9.06 -17.01
C TYR A 30 -16.12 9.40 -15.63
N LEU A 31 -16.97 10.42 -15.57
CA LEU A 31 -17.65 10.80 -14.33
C LEU A 31 -18.63 9.72 -13.86
N ASP A 32 -19.39 9.10 -14.77
CA ASP A 32 -20.30 8.00 -14.46
C ASP A 32 -19.55 6.75 -13.99
N ALA A 33 -18.42 6.42 -14.62
CA ALA A 33 -17.53 5.35 -14.18
C ALA A 33 -17.00 5.60 -12.75
N ALA A 34 -16.58 6.84 -12.45
CA ALA A 34 -16.12 7.22 -11.11
C ALA A 34 -17.24 7.11 -10.05
N MET A 35 -18.46 7.55 -10.38
CA MET A 35 -19.62 7.37 -9.51
C MET A 35 -19.91 5.89 -9.28
N SER A 36 -19.92 5.08 -10.33
CA SER A 36 -20.16 3.63 -10.27
C SER A 36 -19.13 2.92 -9.37
N ALA A 37 -17.85 3.33 -9.43
CA ALA A 37 -16.82 2.80 -8.55
C ALA A 37 -17.08 3.13 -7.07
N LEU A 38 -17.47 4.36 -6.75
CA LEU A 38 -17.82 4.76 -5.39
C LEU A 38 -19.06 4.00 -4.88
N ASP A 39 -20.07 3.84 -5.74
CA ASP A 39 -21.28 3.08 -5.44
C ASP A 39 -20.95 1.60 -5.21
N PHE A 40 -20.06 1.01 -6.00
CA PHE A 40 -19.57 -0.35 -5.82
C PHE A 40 -18.89 -0.52 -4.46
N ILE A 41 -17.96 0.38 -4.09
CA ILE A 41 -17.29 0.36 -2.78
C ILE A 41 -18.32 0.38 -1.65
N SER A 42 -19.32 1.26 -1.74
CA SER A 42 -20.37 1.35 -0.72
C SER A 42 -21.24 0.10 -0.66
N ARG A 43 -21.74 -0.37 -1.81
CA ARG A 43 -22.67 -1.52 -1.90
C ARG A 43 -22.02 -2.85 -1.54
N THR A 44 -20.71 -2.98 -1.71
CA THR A 44 -19.94 -4.16 -1.31
C THR A 44 -19.41 -4.09 0.12
N GLY A 45 -19.73 -3.01 0.86
CA GLY A 45 -19.33 -2.86 2.27
C GLY A 45 -17.86 -2.49 2.47
N GLN A 46 -17.16 -2.03 1.43
CA GLN A 46 -15.73 -1.70 1.46
C GLN A 46 -15.44 -0.25 1.87
N SER A 47 -16.44 0.52 2.33
CA SER A 47 -16.27 1.93 2.70
C SER A 47 -15.21 2.15 3.80
N HIS A 48 -15.17 1.27 4.81
CA HIS A 48 -14.17 1.37 5.88
C HIS A 48 -12.74 1.10 5.38
N ASP A 49 -12.56 0.09 4.53
CA ASP A 49 -11.26 -0.24 3.91
C ASP A 49 -10.78 0.91 3.00
N PHE A 50 -11.70 1.51 2.25
CA PHE A 50 -11.40 2.65 1.39
C PHE A 50 -10.99 3.88 2.20
N GLU A 51 -11.67 4.17 3.31
CA GLU A 51 -11.28 5.29 4.18
C GLU A 51 -9.93 5.04 4.84
N ALA A 52 -9.66 3.81 5.31
CA ALA A 52 -8.35 3.44 5.84
C ALA A 52 -7.24 3.66 4.81
N TYR A 53 -7.49 3.29 3.54
CA TYR A 53 -6.58 3.57 2.43
C TYR A 53 -6.41 5.08 2.18
N ARG A 54 -7.49 5.88 2.18
CA ARG A 54 -7.37 7.34 2.02
C ARG A 54 -6.53 7.96 3.12
N GLU A 55 -6.75 7.56 4.37
CA GLU A 55 -5.96 8.01 5.51
C GLU A 55 -4.50 7.55 5.40
N SER A 56 -4.23 6.35 4.87
CA SER A 56 -2.86 5.89 4.66
C SER A 56 -2.13 6.77 3.65
N VAL A 57 -2.79 7.14 2.55
CA VAL A 57 -2.23 8.07 1.55
C VAL A 57 -2.00 9.46 2.14
N LEU A 58 -2.98 10.01 2.87
CA LEU A 58 -2.86 11.35 3.48
C LEU A 58 -1.71 11.45 4.49
N HIS A 59 -1.44 10.36 5.21
CA HIS A 59 -0.35 10.30 6.19
C HIS A 59 0.98 9.80 5.60
N ASN A 60 1.06 9.66 4.26
CA ASN A 60 2.22 9.08 3.57
C ASN A 60 2.67 7.77 4.22
N ALA A 61 1.72 6.95 4.66
CA ALA A 61 1.98 5.68 5.32
C ALA A 61 2.74 4.72 4.38
N PRO A 62 3.36 3.66 4.91
CA PRO A 62 4.01 2.65 4.08
C PRO A 62 3.02 2.06 3.05
N PRO A 63 3.51 1.59 1.88
CA PRO A 63 2.65 1.01 0.87
C PRO A 63 1.75 -0.10 1.44
N LEU A 64 0.46 -0.06 1.09
CA LEU A 64 -0.53 -0.95 1.69
C LEU A 64 -0.25 -2.41 1.32
N VAL A 65 -0.22 -3.26 2.33
CA VAL A 65 -0.07 -4.71 2.22
C VAL A 65 -1.39 -5.40 2.60
N ILE A 66 -1.81 -6.40 1.82
CA ILE A 66 -3.09 -7.10 2.04
C ILE A 66 -2.94 -8.48 2.71
N ALA A 67 -1.76 -9.07 2.67
CA ALA A 67 -1.45 -10.36 3.27
C ALA A 67 0.04 -10.48 3.59
N THR A 68 0.38 -11.34 4.54
CA THR A 68 1.77 -11.65 4.91
C THR A 68 1.98 -13.15 4.97
N PHE A 69 3.17 -13.59 4.60
CA PHE A 69 3.57 -14.99 4.47
C PHE A 69 5.01 -15.16 4.96
N ASP A 70 5.29 -16.23 5.68
CA ASP A 70 6.65 -16.55 6.11
C ASP A 70 7.51 -17.08 4.95
N THR A 71 6.88 -17.75 3.97
CA THR A 71 7.59 -18.40 2.86
C THR A 71 6.91 -18.17 1.52
N HIS A 72 7.72 -18.18 0.45
CA HIS A 72 7.21 -18.07 -0.93
C HIS A 72 6.22 -19.18 -1.28
N GLU A 73 6.47 -20.41 -0.83
CA GLU A 73 5.59 -21.56 -1.05
C GLU A 73 4.18 -21.34 -0.46
N SER A 74 4.11 -20.77 0.75
CA SER A 74 2.83 -20.47 1.41
C SER A 74 2.06 -19.36 0.66
N ALA A 75 2.77 -18.33 0.20
CA ALA A 75 2.20 -17.24 -0.57
C ALA A 75 1.67 -17.71 -1.94
N GLU A 76 2.44 -18.53 -2.66
CA GLU A 76 1.98 -19.10 -3.92
C GLU A 76 0.77 -20.02 -3.75
N THR A 77 0.76 -20.82 -2.67
CA THR A 77 -0.37 -21.70 -2.37
C THR A 77 -1.63 -20.89 -2.08
N TRP A 78 -1.50 -19.78 -1.34
CA TRP A 78 -2.58 -18.81 -1.17
C TRP A 78 -3.05 -18.26 -2.53
N LEU A 79 -2.13 -17.80 -3.38
CA LEU A 79 -2.47 -17.19 -4.67
C LEU A 79 -3.20 -18.16 -5.63
N ARG A 80 -2.73 -19.41 -5.69
CA ARG A 80 -3.34 -20.46 -6.53
C ARG A 80 -4.76 -20.80 -6.09
N ASN A 81 -5.00 -20.83 -4.78
CA ASN A 81 -6.30 -21.18 -4.21
C ASN A 81 -7.26 -19.98 -4.11
N HIS A 82 -6.79 -18.77 -4.37
CA HIS A 82 -7.62 -17.58 -4.28
C HIS A 82 -8.60 -17.51 -5.48
N PRO A 83 -9.94 -17.48 -5.24
CA PRO A 83 -10.92 -17.54 -6.33
C PRO A 83 -10.82 -16.31 -7.25
N HIS A 84 -10.69 -15.13 -6.65
CA HIS A 84 -10.49 -13.85 -7.34
C HIS A 84 -9.28 -13.14 -6.75
N PRO A 85 -8.05 -13.43 -7.21
CA PRO A 85 -6.86 -12.83 -6.64
C PRO A 85 -6.94 -11.30 -6.68
N PRO A 86 -6.45 -10.60 -5.66
CA PRO A 86 -6.40 -9.14 -5.61
C PRO A 86 -5.23 -8.63 -6.46
N CYS A 87 -5.38 -8.70 -7.79
CA CYS A 87 -4.35 -8.30 -8.75
C CYS A 87 -3.98 -6.82 -8.58
N GLY A 88 -2.68 -6.52 -8.60
CA GLY A 88 -2.12 -5.19 -8.32
C GLY A 88 -1.93 -4.87 -6.83
N ALA A 89 -2.35 -5.75 -5.92
CA ALA A 89 -2.10 -5.57 -4.49
C ALA A 89 -0.67 -6.01 -4.11
N HIS A 90 -0.19 -5.55 -2.95
CA HIS A 90 1.09 -5.98 -2.39
C HIS A 90 0.90 -6.99 -1.25
N VAL A 91 1.79 -7.98 -1.19
CA VAL A 91 1.91 -8.92 -0.06
C VAL A 91 3.31 -8.84 0.52
N LEU A 92 3.47 -9.25 1.78
CA LEU A 92 4.79 -9.46 2.38
C LEU A 92 5.14 -10.95 2.37
N ILE A 93 6.31 -11.29 1.85
CA ILE A 93 6.87 -12.64 1.93
C ILE A 93 8.20 -12.55 2.67
N ALA A 94 8.31 -13.18 3.83
CA ALA A 94 9.47 -13.07 4.73
C ALA A 94 9.87 -11.60 5.03
N GLY A 95 8.89 -10.69 5.09
CA GLY A 95 9.09 -9.26 5.33
C GLY A 95 9.43 -8.44 4.08
N GLU A 96 9.54 -9.06 2.92
CA GLU A 96 9.82 -8.40 1.63
C GLU A 96 8.53 -8.12 0.85
N TYR A 97 8.48 -7.03 0.10
CA TYR A 97 7.33 -6.69 -0.74
C TYR A 97 7.30 -7.52 -2.02
N HIS A 98 6.13 -8.06 -2.32
CA HIS A 98 5.83 -8.75 -3.57
C HIS A 98 4.52 -8.24 -4.17
N ASP A 99 4.47 -8.18 -5.49
CA ASP A 99 3.28 -7.75 -6.23
C ASP A 99 2.40 -8.96 -6.55
N VAL A 100 1.08 -8.81 -6.45
CA VAL A 100 0.14 -9.82 -6.94
C VAL A 100 -0.12 -9.55 -8.40
N LEU A 101 0.56 -10.25 -9.30
CA LEU A 101 0.31 -10.14 -10.73
C LEU A 101 -0.59 -11.26 -11.22
N CYS A 102 -1.59 -10.87 -12.02
CA CYS A 102 -2.49 -11.77 -12.69
C CYS A 102 -2.50 -11.42 -14.17
N ASP A 103 -2.24 -12.41 -15.01
CA ASP A 103 -2.44 -12.34 -16.43
C ASP A 103 -3.67 -13.19 -16.76
N SER A 104 -4.77 -12.53 -17.10
CA SER A 104 -6.02 -13.21 -17.47
C SER A 104 -5.91 -13.93 -18.81
N ASP A 105 -5.10 -13.42 -19.73
CA ASP A 105 -5.00 -13.96 -21.09
C ASP A 105 -4.16 -15.24 -21.08
N LEU A 106 -3.08 -15.24 -20.30
CA LEU A 106 -2.21 -16.41 -20.11
C LEU A 106 -2.62 -17.29 -18.92
N GLN A 107 -3.65 -16.91 -18.17
CA GLN A 107 -4.09 -17.59 -16.94
C GLN A 107 -2.94 -17.77 -15.93
N ARG A 108 -2.01 -16.80 -15.88
CA ARG A 108 -0.85 -16.83 -14.99
C ARG A 108 -1.10 -15.97 -13.77
N ARG A 109 -0.57 -16.42 -12.63
CA ARG A 109 -0.59 -15.71 -11.36
C ARG A 109 0.75 -15.93 -10.68
N TYR A 110 1.43 -14.86 -10.30
CA TYR A 110 2.77 -14.95 -9.71
C TYR A 110 3.06 -13.76 -8.79
N LEU A 111 4.10 -13.91 -7.98
CA LEU A 111 4.46 -13.00 -6.89
C LEU A 111 5.91 -12.50 -7.09
N PRO A 112 6.20 -11.69 -8.11
CA PRO A 112 7.55 -11.14 -8.24
C PRO A 112 7.83 -10.22 -7.05
N ARG A 113 9.11 -10.11 -6.70
CA ARG A 113 9.54 -9.09 -5.72
C ARG A 113 9.20 -7.71 -6.29
N GLY A 114 8.46 -6.93 -5.53
CA GLY A 114 8.12 -5.56 -5.87
C GLY A 114 9.23 -4.59 -5.49
N LEU A 115 9.26 -3.42 -6.13
CA LEU A 115 10.17 -2.31 -5.80
C LEU A 115 9.47 -1.15 -5.07
N THR A 116 8.19 -1.33 -4.71
CA THR A 116 7.35 -0.28 -4.13
C THR A 116 7.93 0.28 -2.85
N LEU A 117 8.49 -0.56 -1.98
CA LEU A 117 9.16 -0.11 -0.76
C LEU A 117 10.37 0.75 -1.10
N GLU A 118 11.22 0.29 -2.01
CA GLU A 118 12.46 0.98 -2.38
C GLU A 118 12.18 2.37 -2.97
N TYR A 119 11.12 2.52 -3.76
CA TYR A 119 10.66 3.84 -4.24
C TYR A 119 10.10 4.70 -3.12
N TYR A 120 9.28 4.11 -2.26
CA TYR A 120 8.71 4.82 -1.11
C TYR A 120 9.80 5.37 -0.17
N LEU A 121 10.83 4.57 0.12
CA LEU A 121 11.98 5.01 0.92
C LEU A 121 12.78 6.12 0.21
N ARG A 122 12.87 6.09 -1.12
CA ARG A 122 13.49 7.17 -1.92
C ARG A 122 12.71 8.47 -1.80
N GLU A 123 11.40 8.43 -2.00
CA GLU A 123 10.54 9.62 -1.86
C GLU A 123 10.66 10.23 -0.46
N MET A 124 10.74 9.39 0.58
CA MET A 124 10.97 9.84 1.96
C MET A 124 12.33 10.52 2.13
N LEU A 125 13.40 9.99 1.54
CA LEU A 125 14.72 10.60 1.56
C LEU A 125 14.73 11.95 0.83
N ASP A 126 14.11 12.01 -0.35
CA ASP A 126 14.08 13.20 -1.20
C ASP A 126 13.23 14.32 -0.58
N ALA A 127 12.17 13.97 0.16
CA ALA A 127 11.37 14.92 0.94
C ALA A 127 12.07 15.43 2.21
N GLY A 128 13.17 14.78 2.62
CA GLY A 128 13.85 15.00 3.88
C GLY A 128 13.28 14.10 4.99
N LEU A 129 14.18 13.38 5.67
CA LEU A 129 13.78 12.46 6.73
C LEU A 129 13.20 13.23 7.94
N PRO A 130 12.13 12.72 8.57
CA PRO A 130 11.74 13.20 9.88
C PRO A 130 12.83 12.89 10.91
N GLU A 131 12.85 13.68 11.98
CA GLU A 131 13.77 13.45 13.09
C GLU A 131 13.60 12.05 13.68
N PRO A 132 14.69 11.28 13.88
CA PRO A 132 14.59 9.96 14.47
C PRO A 132 14.02 10.02 15.88
N VAL A 133 13.05 9.15 16.17
CA VAL A 133 12.38 9.12 17.49
C VAL A 133 13.15 8.31 18.53
N ALA A 134 14.08 7.46 18.09
CA ALA A 134 14.92 6.61 18.94
C ALA A 134 16.20 6.17 18.21
N THR A 135 17.22 5.82 19.00
CA THR A 135 18.51 5.31 18.52
C THR A 135 18.89 4.05 19.30
N PHE A 136 19.39 3.04 18.59
CA PHE A 136 19.76 1.74 19.13
C PHE A 136 21.12 1.29 18.58
N ASP A 137 21.84 0.44 19.33
CA ASP A 137 23.09 -0.15 18.85
C ASP A 137 22.85 -1.38 17.97
N THR A 138 21.72 -2.06 18.15
CA THR A 138 21.42 -3.33 17.48
C THR A 138 19.97 -3.43 17.01
N LEU A 139 19.76 -4.22 15.96
CA LEU A 139 18.43 -4.53 15.45
C LEU A 139 17.55 -5.26 16.48
N ALA A 140 18.15 -6.08 17.35
CA ALA A 140 17.41 -6.78 18.40
C ALA A 140 16.80 -5.79 19.40
N GLN A 141 17.59 -4.82 19.90
CA GLN A 141 17.09 -3.77 20.79
C GLN A 141 15.98 -2.92 20.14
N ALA A 142 16.16 -2.58 18.86
CA ALA A 142 15.16 -1.85 18.11
C ALA A 142 13.84 -2.64 18.00
N ARG A 143 13.91 -3.96 17.72
CA ARG A 143 12.74 -4.84 17.67
C ARG A 143 12.02 -4.91 19.00
N ASP A 144 12.74 -5.14 20.10
CA ASP A 144 12.15 -5.16 21.44
C ASP A 144 11.42 -3.85 21.75
N TRP A 145 12.00 -2.71 21.37
CA TRP A 145 11.35 -1.40 21.52
C TRP A 145 10.09 -1.28 20.66
N VAL A 146 10.15 -1.66 19.38
CA VAL A 146 9.01 -1.64 18.44
C VAL A 146 7.86 -2.50 18.95
N ASP A 147 8.17 -3.70 19.45
CA ASP A 147 7.17 -4.66 19.95
C ASP A 147 6.57 -4.23 21.30
N SER A 148 7.28 -3.41 22.08
CA SER A 148 6.78 -2.84 23.33
C SER A 148 5.81 -1.66 23.14
N GLN A 149 5.69 -1.09 21.94
CA GLN A 149 4.83 0.08 21.71
C GLN A 149 3.33 -0.32 21.75
N PRO A 150 2.51 0.30 22.64
CA PRO A 150 1.11 -0.07 22.83
C PRO A 150 0.23 0.32 21.64
N GLU A 151 0.51 1.48 21.02
CA GLU A 151 -0.07 1.89 19.75
C GLU A 151 1.08 2.07 18.76
N PRO A 152 1.20 1.17 17.76
CA PRO A 152 2.29 1.26 16.82
C PRO A 152 2.14 2.54 15.99
N PRO A 153 3.16 3.41 15.93
CA PRO A 153 3.12 4.51 14.99
C PRO A 153 3.00 3.93 13.58
N ARG A 154 2.14 4.53 12.74
CA ARG A 154 2.00 4.13 11.33
C ARG A 154 3.35 4.06 10.63
N GLN A 155 4.19 5.06 10.92
CA GLN A 155 5.60 5.04 10.61
C GLN A 155 6.41 5.97 11.49
N VAL A 156 7.64 5.58 11.79
CA VAL A 156 8.67 6.45 12.41
C VAL A 156 10.04 6.11 11.87
N VAL A 157 10.94 7.09 11.88
CA VAL A 157 12.36 6.87 11.65
C VAL A 157 13.05 6.60 12.98
N ILE A 158 13.91 5.59 13.00
CA ILE A 158 14.83 5.28 14.10
C ILE A 158 16.25 5.16 13.55
N VAL A 159 17.24 5.18 14.42
CA VAL A 159 18.64 4.92 14.05
C VAL A 159 19.09 3.60 14.68
N ILE A 160 19.73 2.74 13.90
CA ILE A 160 20.31 1.47 14.37
C ILE A 160 21.78 1.46 13.94
N ALA A 161 22.71 1.37 14.89
CA ALA A 161 24.15 1.38 14.63
C ALA A 161 24.61 2.56 13.75
N GLY A 162 23.95 3.71 13.86
CA GLY A 162 24.23 4.91 13.06
C GLY A 162 23.56 4.96 11.68
N GLU A 163 22.84 3.93 11.26
CA GLU A 163 22.07 3.92 10.01
C GLU A 163 20.57 4.21 10.27
N PRO A 164 19.95 5.14 9.52
CA PRO A 164 18.51 5.38 9.64
C PRO A 164 17.70 4.19 9.10
N HIS A 165 16.65 3.85 9.83
CA HIS A 165 15.69 2.81 9.48
C HIS A 165 14.26 3.34 9.61
N LEU A 166 13.37 2.88 8.73
CA LEU A 166 11.94 3.08 8.82
C LEU A 166 11.32 1.94 9.64
N VAL A 167 10.64 2.27 10.72
CA VAL A 167 9.66 1.38 11.34
C VAL A 167 8.33 1.63 10.66
N ALA A 168 7.76 0.58 10.08
CA ALA A 168 6.48 0.59 9.36
C ALA A 168 5.47 -0.31 10.08
N TYR A 169 4.26 0.18 10.28
CA TYR A 169 3.14 -0.63 10.75
C TYR A 169 2.14 -0.87 9.62
N HIS A 170 2.03 -2.13 9.22
CA HIS A 170 1.07 -2.62 8.22
C HIS A 170 -0.23 -2.98 8.93
N ASP A 171 -1.05 -1.98 9.22
CA ASP A 171 -2.26 -2.08 10.04
C ASP A 171 -3.24 -3.16 9.57
N ARG A 172 -3.45 -3.29 8.26
CA ARG A 172 -4.35 -4.29 7.66
C ARG A 172 -3.96 -5.73 7.97
N VAL A 173 -2.66 -6.00 8.15
CA VAL A 173 -2.14 -7.35 8.43
C VAL A 173 -1.54 -7.47 9.84
N GLY A 174 -1.55 -6.39 10.62
CA GLY A 174 -1.04 -6.36 11.98
C GLY A 174 0.47 -6.58 12.12
N VAL A 175 1.25 -6.30 11.08
CA VAL A 175 2.71 -6.56 11.06
C VAL A 175 3.51 -5.28 11.27
N ARG A 176 4.56 -5.38 12.09
CA ARG A 176 5.58 -4.35 12.24
C ARG A 176 6.83 -4.76 11.47
N SER A 177 7.42 -3.83 10.73
CA SER A 177 8.63 -4.09 9.94
C SER A 177 9.63 -2.97 10.10
N ILE A 178 10.92 -3.32 10.04
CA ILE A 178 12.03 -2.38 10.12
C ILE A 178 12.79 -2.46 8.80
N TYR A 179 12.82 -1.36 8.06
CA TYR A 179 13.46 -1.29 6.75
C TYR A 179 14.65 -0.33 6.79
N PRO A 180 15.87 -0.78 6.44
CA PRO A 180 17.00 0.14 6.31
C PRO A 180 16.76 1.11 5.16
N LEU A 181 17.00 2.41 5.39
CA LEU A 181 16.81 3.43 4.35
C LEU A 181 17.81 3.26 3.19
N SER A 182 18.92 2.53 3.40
CA SER A 182 19.88 2.17 2.35
C SER A 182 19.27 1.32 1.23
N ARG A 183 18.09 0.74 1.42
CA ARG A 183 17.35 0.02 0.37
C ARG A 183 16.73 0.91 -0.70
N ALA A 184 16.68 2.23 -0.49
CA ALA A 184 16.04 3.14 -1.44
C ALA A 184 16.55 2.93 -2.88
N ALA A 185 15.61 2.85 -3.83
CA ALA A 185 15.93 2.58 -5.24
C ALA A 185 16.89 3.64 -5.82
N ALA A 186 17.66 3.25 -6.82
CA ALA A 186 18.43 4.21 -7.61
C ALA A 186 17.49 5.04 -8.52
N PRO A 187 17.88 6.27 -8.91
CA PRO A 187 17.10 7.04 -9.87
C PRO A 187 16.90 6.26 -11.18
N GLY A 188 15.65 6.16 -11.66
CA GLY A 188 15.34 5.58 -12.97
C GLY A 188 15.20 4.05 -13.05
N SER A 189 15.06 3.33 -11.94
CA SER A 189 15.02 1.85 -11.92
C SER A 189 13.76 1.17 -12.46
N ILE A 190 12.81 1.91 -13.04
CA ILE A 190 11.61 1.31 -13.67
C ILE A 190 11.97 0.84 -15.08
N ASN A 191 12.73 -0.25 -15.15
CA ASN A 191 12.59 -1.18 -16.24
C ASN A 191 11.76 -2.33 -15.70
N SER A 192 10.47 -2.34 -16.05
CA SER A 192 9.68 -3.56 -16.04
C SER A 192 10.39 -4.52 -16.99
N THR A 193 11.32 -5.32 -16.46
CA THR A 193 11.91 -6.43 -17.21
C THR A 193 10.79 -7.45 -17.37
N VAL A 194 9.98 -7.25 -18.41
CA VAL A 194 9.26 -8.35 -19.03
C VAL A 194 10.37 -9.23 -19.58
N GLU A 195 10.65 -10.35 -18.92
CA GLU A 195 11.50 -11.38 -19.50
C GLU A 195 10.95 -11.72 -20.89
N PRO A 196 11.73 -11.62 -21.97
CA PRO A 196 11.31 -12.08 -23.27
C PRO A 196 11.21 -13.61 -23.27
N GLU A 197 10.21 -14.10 -24.01
CA GLU A 197 9.74 -15.48 -24.18
C GLU A 197 10.78 -16.60 -24.18
#